data_AF-A0AAD3XQS9-F1
#
_entry.id   AF-A0AAD3XQS9-F1
#
_cell.length_a   1.000
_cell.length_b   1.000
_cell.length_c   1.000
_cell.angle_alpha   90.00
_cell.angle_beta   90.00
_cell.angle_gamma   90.00
#
_symmetry.space_group_name_H-M   'P 1'
#
loop_
_entity.id
_entity.type
_entity.pdbx_description
1 polymer ?
#
loop_
_entity_poly.entity_id
_entity_poly.type
_entity_poly.pdbx_seq_one_letter_code
_entity_poly.pdbx_strand_id
1 'polypeptide(L)' 'MKLVRIGGLLIYDNTLFGGAVIALEAEVEDCKQHFTRGTIEFTKAVVANDCAELCHVPSSDGVIICKRLC' A
#
# COMPACT_ATOMS: atom_id res chain seq x y z
N MET A 1 -13.12 3.28 -5.92
CA MET A 1 -13.65 2.33 -4.92
C MET A 1 -15.15 2.07 -5.15
N LYS A 2 -15.53 1.44 -6.28
CA LYS A 2 -16.96 1.37 -6.69
C LYS A 2 -17.79 0.35 -5.90
N LEU A 3 -17.16 -0.72 -5.40
CA LEU A 3 -17.84 -1.84 -4.75
C LEU A 3 -18.04 -1.66 -3.24
N VAL A 4 -17.15 -0.92 -2.58
CA VAL A 4 -17.22 -0.68 -1.13
C VAL A 4 -18.12 0.49 -0.87
N ARG A 5 -19.10 0.39 0.04
CA ARG A 5 -20.00 1.51 0.39
C ARG A 5 -19.25 2.73 0.93
N ILE A 6 -19.87 3.91 0.88
CA ILE A 6 -19.37 5.09 1.62
C ILE A 6 -19.29 4.76 3.11
N GLY A 7 -18.18 5.16 3.74
CA GLY A 7 -17.81 4.80 5.11
C GLY A 7 -17.32 3.37 5.30
N GLY A 8 -17.28 2.55 4.23
CA GLY A 8 -16.70 1.21 4.26
C GLY A 8 -15.17 1.24 4.23
N LEU A 9 -14.55 0.14 4.66
CA LEU A 9 -13.11 -0.01 4.76
C LEU A 9 -12.55 -0.87 3.60
N LEU A 10 -11.39 -0.46 3.09
CA LEU A 10 -10.49 -1.26 2.28
C LEU A 10 -9.21 -1.42 3.08
N ILE A 11 -8.68 -2.65 3.12
CA ILE A 11 -7.47 -2.96 3.86
C ILE A 11 -6.52 -3.66 2.88
N TYR A 12 -5.35 -3.08 2.68
CA TYR A 12 -4.30 -3.60 1.82
C TYR A 12 -3.18 -4.15 2.70
N ASP A 13 -2.80 -5.40 2.49
CA ASP A 13 -1.74 -6.09 3.22
C ASP A 13 -0.40 -6.02 2.47
N ASN A 14 0.70 -6.32 3.15
CA ASN A 14 2.07 -6.34 2.63
C ASN A 14 2.56 -5.02 2.04
N THR A 15 2.09 -3.89 2.57
CA THR A 15 2.41 -2.55 2.01
C THR A 15 3.81 -2.04 2.35
N LEU A 16 4.52 -2.71 3.27
CA LEU A 16 5.94 -2.47 3.56
C LEU A 16 6.86 -3.52 2.91
N PHE A 17 6.32 -4.67 2.48
CA PHE A 17 7.00 -5.69 1.68
C PHE A 17 8.41 -6.05 2.18
N GLY A 18 8.52 -6.48 3.42
CA GLY A 18 9.74 -6.85 4.13
C GLY A 18 10.67 -5.67 4.41
N GLY A 19 10.21 -4.44 4.24
CA GLY A 19 11.04 -3.24 4.24
C GLY A 19 11.73 -2.96 2.91
N ALA A 20 11.53 -3.79 1.87
CA ALA A 20 12.17 -3.62 0.57
C ALA A 20 11.78 -2.30 -0.13
N VAL A 21 10.65 -1.70 0.26
CA VAL A 21 10.16 -0.43 -0.29
C VAL A 21 11.10 0.77 -0.05
N ILE A 22 12.08 0.64 0.84
CA ILE A 22 13.15 1.64 1.07
C ILE A 22 14.55 1.12 0.74
N ALA A 23 14.68 -0.11 0.26
CA ALA A 23 15.97 -0.71 -0.10
C ALA A 23 16.49 -0.15 -1.42
N LEU A 24 17.81 -0.15 -1.59
CA LEU A 24 18.41 0.13 -2.90
C LEU A 24 18.05 -1.00 -3.87
N GLU A 25 17.83 -0.71 -5.15
CA GLU A 25 17.46 -1.74 -6.14
C GLU A 25 18.45 -2.91 -6.17
N ALA A 26 19.75 -2.64 -5.96
CA ALA A 26 20.81 -3.64 -5.89
C ALA A 26 20.75 -4.54 -4.64
N GLU A 27 20.02 -4.15 -3.59
CA GLU A 27 19.83 -4.91 -2.35
C GLU A 27 18.57 -5.78 -2.36
N VAL A 28 17.69 -5.55 -3.35
CA VAL A 28 16.47 -6.33 -3.54
C VAL A 28 16.80 -7.55 -4.41
N GLU A 29 16.53 -8.74 -3.86
CA GLU A 29 16.62 -10.00 -4.60
C GLU A 29 15.85 -9.89 -5.94
N ASP A 30 16.45 -10.34 -7.04
CA ASP A 30 15.90 -10.15 -8.40
C ASP A 30 14.42 -10.60 -8.52
N CYS A 31 14.05 -11.68 -7.82
CA CYS A 31 12.68 -12.20 -7.83
C CYS A 31 11.65 -11.26 -7.16
N LYS A 32 12.11 -10.30 -6.35
CA LYS A 32 11.29 -9.37 -5.56
C LYS A 32 11.29 -7.94 -6.10
N GLN A 33 12.13 -7.60 -7.06
CA GLN A 33 12.24 -6.24 -7.61
C GLN A 33 10.92 -5.76 -8.23
N HIS A 34 10.26 -6.61 -9.02
CA HIS A 34 8.98 -6.27 -9.65
C HIS A 34 7.89 -5.95 -8.61
N PHE A 35 7.77 -6.77 -7.57
CA PHE A 35 6.82 -6.56 -6.49
C PHE A 35 7.15 -5.32 -5.66
N THR A 36 8.43 -5.10 -5.35
CA THR A 36 8.88 -3.92 -4.61
C THR A 36 8.51 -2.63 -5.33
N ARG A 37 8.80 -2.54 -6.63
CA ARG A 37 8.39 -1.40 -7.46
C ARG A 37 6.87 -1.26 -7.53
N GLY A 38 6.17 -2.39 -7.69
CA GLY A 38 4.70 -2.42 -7.67
C GLY A 38 4.12 -1.87 -6.36
N THR A 39 4.65 -2.26 -5.21
CA THR A 39 4.23 -1.79 -3.90
C THR A 39 4.50 -0.30 -3.71
N ILE A 40 5.66 0.20 -4.14
CA ILE A 40 5.98 1.64 -4.09
C ILE A 40 4.98 2.45 -4.93
N GLU A 41 4.73 2.04 -6.17
CA GLU A 41 3.80 2.76 -7.05
C GLU A 41 2.35 2.65 -6.58
N PHE A 42 1.96 1.48 -6.06
CA PHE A 42 0.66 1.24 -5.46
C PHE A 42 0.42 2.15 -4.25
N THR A 43 1.34 2.18 -3.29
CA THR A 43 1.20 2.99 -2.07
C THR A 43 1.10 4.48 -2.41
N LYS A 44 1.91 4.99 -3.36
CA LYS A 44 1.78 6.36 -3.88
C LYS A 44 0.40 6.63 -4.46
N ALA A 45 -0.11 5.73 -5.31
CA ALA A 45 -1.43 5.89 -5.93
C ALA A 45 -2.58 5.86 -4.90
N VAL A 46 -2.45 5.05 -3.84
CA VAL A 46 -3.45 4.98 -2.76
C VAL A 46 -3.40 6.24 -1.90
N VAL A 47 -2.22 6.78 -1.59
CA VAL A 47 -2.07 8.03 -0.82
C VAL A 47 -2.59 9.24 -1.59
N ALA A 48 -2.48 9.26 -2.92
CA ALA A 48 -2.98 10.34 -3.76
C ALA A 48 -4.51 10.33 -3.97
N ASN A 49 -5.24 9.40 -3.33
CA ASN A 49 -6.67 9.22 -3.56
C ASN A 49 -7.51 10.00 -2.54
N ASP A 50 -7.98 11.18 -2.92
CA ASP A 50 -8.82 12.06 -2.07
C ASP A 50 -10.21 11.48 -1.74
N CYS A 51 -10.64 10.40 -2.39
CA CYS A 51 -11.89 9.71 -2.07
C CYS A 51 -11.81 8.84 -0.81
N ALA A 52 -10.68 8.81 -0.10
CA ALA A 52 -10.50 8.00 1.09
C ALA A 52 -9.68 8.69 2.20
N GLU A 53 -10.05 8.43 3.45
CA GLU A 53 -9.22 8.70 4.63
C GLU A 53 -8.29 7.50 4.85
N LEU A 54 -7.00 7.76 5.05
CA LEU A 54 -5.94 6.73 5.04
C LEU A 54 -5.19 6.66 6.37
N CYS A 55 -4.86 5.44 6.79
CA CYS A 55 -3.87 5.17 7.83
C CYS A 55 -2.91 4.06 7.36
N HIS A 56 -1.61 4.33 7.36
CA HIS A 56 -0.57 3.32 7.08
C HIS A 56 -0.01 2.82 8.41
N VAL A 57 -0.32 1.57 8.75
CA VAL A 57 0.02 0.95 10.02
C VAL A 57 1.21 0.02 9.82
N PRO A 58 2.31 0.19 10.57
CA PRO A 58 3.46 -0.72 10.52
C PRO A 58 3.20 -1.99 11.36
N SER A 59 2.07 -2.65 11.10
CA SER A 59 1.72 -3.93 11.71
C SER A 59 2.08 -5.06 10.75
N SER A 60 2.80 -6.08 11.24
CA SER A 60 3.29 -7.18 10.38
C SER A 60 4.11 -6.63 9.21
N ASP A 61 3.75 -6.99 7.98
CA ASP A 61 4.40 -6.57 6.75
C ASP A 61 3.85 -5.25 6.16
N GLY A 62 3.21 -4.45 7.01
CA GLY A 62 2.59 -3.19 6.63
C GLY A 62 1.15 -3.37 6.16
N VAL A 63 0.27 -2.53 6.69
CA VAL A 63 -1.14 -2.49 6.30
C VAL A 63 -1.57 -1.07 6.02
N ILE A 64 -2.19 -0.83 4.86
CA ILE A 64 -2.91 0.42 4.61
C ILE A 64 -4.40 0.20 4.82
N ILE A 65 -4.99 1.00 5.70
CA ILE A 65 -6.43 1.05 5.96
C ILE A 65 -6.99 2.31 5.31
N CYS A 66 -7.93 2.14 4.38
CA CYS A 66 -8.62 3.22 3.70
C CYS A 66 -10.11 3.19 4.01
N LYS A 67 -10.65 4.30 4.51
CA LYS A 67 -12.09 4.50 4.69
C LYS A 67 -12.63 5.34 3.53
N ARG A 68 -13.58 4.80 2.77
CA ARG A 68 -14.19 5.49 1.62
C ARG A 68 -15.01 6.70 2.08
N LEU A 69 -14.75 7.87 1.51
CA LEU A 69 -15.46 9.12 1.81
C LEU A 69 -16.55 9.45 0.78
N CYS A 70 -16.34 9.13 -0.51
CA CYS A 70 -17.31 9.38 -1.59
C CYS A 70 -17.33 8.28 -2.65
#